data_AF-A0A9X1SSQ0-F1
#
_entry.id   AF-A0A9X1SSQ0-F1
#
_cell.length_a   1.000
_cell.length_b   1.000
_cell.length_c   1.000
_cell.angle_alpha   90.00
_cell.angle_beta   90.00
_cell.angle_gamma   90.00
#
_symmetry.space_group_name_H-M   'P 1'
#
loop_
_entity.id
_entity.type
_entity.pdbx_description
1 polymer ?
#
loop_
_entity_poly.entity_id
_entity_poly.type
_entity_poly.pdbx_seq_one_letter_code
_entity_poly.pdbx_strand_id
1 'polypeptide(L)'
;MDGEGFTLYRFNPDTPDPSRSTCNDGCAVAWPPVLGKHQVQYVGLQRKNIDSLHRKDGSVQMSIGKWPVYRFAQDTAPGQINGQGVDGNWFAVAPDGSRAGAH
;
A
#
# COMPACT_ATOMS: atom_id res chain seq x y z
N MET A 1 -1.10 1.97 9.80
CA MET A 1 -1.57 0.58 9.68
C MET A 1 -2.99 0.58 9.18
N ASP A 2 -3.44 -0.54 8.64
CA ASP A 2 -4.85 -0.74 8.32
C ASP A 2 -5.68 -1.06 9.59
N GLY A 3 -6.98 -1.21 9.44
CA GLY A 3 -7.95 -1.38 10.54
C GLY A 3 -7.90 -2.78 11.16
N GLU A 4 -7.24 -3.73 10.51
CA GLU A 4 -6.88 -5.02 11.08
C GLU A 4 -5.50 -5.00 11.76
N GLY A 5 -4.78 -3.86 11.71
CA GLY A 5 -3.48 -3.67 12.34
C GLY A 5 -2.28 -4.15 11.50
N PHE A 6 -2.48 -4.50 10.24
CA PHE A 6 -1.41 -4.81 9.31
C PHE A 6 -0.71 -3.54 8.80
N THR A 7 0.57 -3.71 8.52
CA THR A 7 1.38 -2.66 7.89
C THR A 7 1.02 -2.56 6.41
N LEU A 8 0.89 -1.32 5.95
CA LEU A 8 0.68 -1.03 4.54
C LEU A 8 2.01 -0.63 3.92
N TYR A 9 2.24 -1.08 2.69
CA TYR A 9 3.46 -0.84 1.95
C TYR A 9 3.16 -0.14 0.64
N ARG A 10 4.11 0.70 0.22
CA ARG A 10 4.18 1.28 -1.12
C ARG A 10 5.32 0.63 -1.90
N PHE A 11 5.10 0.52 -3.20
CA PHE A 11 6.10 0.00 -4.12
C PHE A 11 6.79 1.17 -4.82
N ASN A 12 8.12 1.25 -4.71
CA ASN A 12 8.89 2.37 -5.23
C ASN A 12 8.83 2.51 -6.77
N PRO A 13 8.74 1.41 -7.55
CA PRO A 13 8.52 1.47 -9.00
C PRO A 13 7.13 1.96 -9.44
N ASP A 14 6.17 2.13 -8.53
CA ASP A 14 4.87 2.71 -8.87
C ASP A 14 4.99 4.21 -9.18
N THR A 15 4.01 4.77 -9.88
CA THR A 15 3.96 6.20 -10.17
C THR A 15 2.85 6.87 -9.35
N PRO A 16 3.11 8.04 -8.74
CA PRO A 16 2.07 8.78 -8.02
C PRO A 16 1.23 9.69 -8.92
N ASP A 17 1.71 10.08 -10.11
CA ASP A 17 0.98 10.97 -11.00
C ASP A 17 1.24 10.65 -12.48
N PRO A 18 0.29 10.00 -13.20
CA PRO A 18 -0.94 9.41 -12.67
C PRO A 18 -0.64 8.24 -11.74
N SER A 19 -1.48 8.06 -10.71
CA SER A 19 -1.35 6.93 -9.77
C SER A 19 -1.47 5.60 -10.54
N ARG A 20 -0.40 4.81 -10.56
CA ARG A 20 -0.37 3.55 -11.32
C ARG A 20 0.40 2.47 -10.58
N SER A 21 -0.27 1.34 -10.38
CA SER A 21 0.36 0.10 -9.92
C SER A 21 1.10 -0.58 -11.07
N THR A 22 2.36 -0.94 -10.82
CA THR A 22 3.20 -1.80 -11.66
C THR A 22 3.20 -3.25 -11.17
N CYS A 23 2.90 -3.47 -9.88
CA CYS A 23 2.77 -4.78 -9.27
C CYS A 23 1.46 -5.47 -9.68
N ASN A 24 1.54 -6.44 -10.60
CA ASN A 24 0.43 -7.26 -11.09
C ASN A 24 0.79 -8.76 -11.06
N ASP A 25 -0.22 -9.63 -11.21
CA ASP A 25 -0.08 -11.08 -11.28
C ASP A 25 0.73 -11.67 -10.11
N GLY A 26 1.87 -12.32 -10.38
CA GLY A 26 2.71 -12.95 -9.36
C GLY A 26 3.21 -11.97 -8.29
N CYS A 27 3.38 -10.69 -8.64
CA CYS A 27 3.70 -9.66 -7.66
C CYS A 27 2.53 -9.44 -6.68
N ALA A 28 1.30 -9.42 -7.19
CA ALA A 28 0.10 -9.24 -6.37
C ALA A 28 -0.21 -10.46 -5.47
N VAL A 29 0.42 -11.62 -5.72
CA VAL A 29 0.34 -12.78 -4.81
C VAL A 29 1.19 -12.55 -3.55
N ALA A 30 2.42 -12.07 -3.72
CA ALA A 30 3.30 -11.73 -2.60
C ALA A 30 2.90 -10.40 -1.93
N TRP A 31 2.33 -9.49 -2.72
CA TRP A 31 1.93 -8.15 -2.30
C TRP A 31 0.48 -7.87 -2.67
N PRO A 32 -0.49 -8.44 -1.91
CA PRO A 32 -1.90 -8.24 -2.21
C PRO A 32 -2.27 -6.75 -2.21
N PRO A 33 -2.90 -6.23 -3.29
CA PRO A 33 -3.34 -4.85 -3.33
C PRO A 33 -4.45 -4.63 -2.31
N VAL A 34 -4.41 -3.49 -1.60
CA VAL A 34 -5.50 -3.11 -0.71
C VAL A 34 -6.64 -2.57 -1.56
N LEU A 35 -7.74 -3.32 -1.66
CA LEU A 35 -8.89 -2.91 -2.46
C LEU A 35 -9.73 -1.87 -1.71
N GLY A 36 -10.12 -0.81 -2.42
CA GLY A 36 -10.75 0.41 -1.85
C GLY A 36 -12.18 0.24 -1.32
N LYS A 37 -12.64 -0.99 -1.05
CA LYS A 37 -14.03 -1.25 -0.61
C LYS A 37 -14.22 -1.33 0.90
N HIS A 38 -13.16 -1.35 1.69
CA HIS A 38 -13.32 -1.48 3.13
C HIS A 38 -13.28 -0.09 3.77
N GLN A 39 -14.30 0.21 4.59
CA GLN A 39 -14.38 1.34 5.52
C GLN A 39 -13.31 1.19 6.62
N VAL A 40 -12.06 0.99 6.22
CA VAL A 40 -10.96 0.76 7.12
C VAL A 40 -10.61 2.12 7.73
N GLN A 41 -10.82 2.25 9.03
CA GLN A 41 -10.25 3.36 9.76
C GLN A 41 -8.74 3.12 9.86
N TYR A 42 -8.00 3.77 8.97
CA TYR A 42 -6.54 3.74 8.99
C TYR A 42 -6.04 4.64 10.11
N VAL A 43 -5.42 4.03 11.12
CA VAL A 43 -4.91 4.76 12.29
C VAL A 43 -3.82 5.72 11.85
N GLY A 44 -3.99 7.01 12.17
CA GLY A 44 -3.04 8.08 11.82
C GLY A 44 -3.15 8.60 10.39
N LEU A 45 -4.06 8.07 9.57
CA LEU A 45 -4.22 8.48 8.17
C LEU A 45 -5.35 9.50 8.01
N GLN A 46 -5.08 10.62 7.36
CA GLN A 46 -6.11 11.59 7.03
C GLN A 46 -6.88 11.16 5.78
N ARG A 47 -8.22 11.19 5.81
CA ARG A 47 -9.06 10.83 4.65
C ARG A 47 -8.69 11.61 3.38
N LYS A 48 -8.21 12.85 3.51
CA LYS A 48 -7.79 13.69 2.38
C LYS A 48 -6.59 13.12 1.60
N ASN A 49 -5.80 12.25 2.23
CA ASN A 49 -4.65 11.60 1.60
C ASN A 49 -5.03 10.24 1.02
N ILE A 50 -6.25 9.77 1.24
CA ILE A 50 -6.74 8.48 0.71
C ILE A 50 -7.38 8.76 -0.63
N ASP A 51 -6.92 8.04 -1.65
CA ASP A 51 -7.50 8.06 -2.98
C ASP A 51 -7.64 6.62 -3.49
N SER A 52 -8.23 6.42 -4.66
CA SER A 52 -8.39 5.11 -5.28
C SER A 52 -8.00 5.16 -6.75
N LEU A 53 -7.36 4.11 -7.23
CA LEU A 53 -7.00 3.94 -8.64
C LEU A 53 -7.64 2.68 -9.23
N HIS A 54 -7.95 2.74 -10.52
CA HIS A 54 -8.31 1.56 -11.30
C HIS A 54 -7.04 0.85 -11.73
N ARG A 55 -6.90 -0.41 -11.31
CA ARG A 55 -5.83 -1.30 -11.75
C ARG A 55 -6.14 -1.83 -13.15
N LYS A 56 -5.10 -2.31 -13.82
CA LYS A 56 -5.23 -2.93 -15.16
C LYS A 56 -6.06 -4.22 -15.15
N ASP A 57 -6.11 -4.90 -14.01
CA ASP A 57 -6.92 -6.10 -13.79
C ASP A 57 -8.43 -5.79 -13.59
N GLY A 58 -8.83 -4.51 -13.62
CA GLY A 58 -10.21 -4.06 -13.44
C GLY A 58 -10.63 -3.87 -11.97
N SER A 59 -9.76 -4.20 -11.01
CA SER A 59 -10.02 -3.95 -9.60
C SER A 59 -9.70 -2.50 -9.18
N VAL A 60 -10.31 -2.05 -8.09
CA VAL A 60 -10.10 -0.72 -7.52
C VAL A 60 -9.19 -0.83 -6.31
N GLN A 61 -7.98 -0.29 -6.42
CA GLN A 61 -7.00 -0.29 -5.35
C GLN A 61 -6.93 1.05 -4.67
N MET A 62 -6.75 1.04 -3.36
CA MET A 62 -6.51 2.23 -2.58
C MET A 62 -5.10 2.78 -2.80
N SER A 63 -4.97 4.10 -2.76
CA SER A 63 -3.70 4.80 -2.72
C SER A 63 -3.67 5.79 -1.56
N ILE A 64 -2.46 6.07 -1.06
CA ILE A 64 -2.19 7.04 -0.02
C ILE A 64 -1.21 8.07 -0.57
N GLY A 65 -1.58 9.35 -0.54
CA GLY A 65 -0.75 10.42 -1.13
C GLY A 65 -0.47 10.18 -2.61
N LYS A 66 -1.47 9.66 -3.33
CA LYS A 66 -1.40 9.17 -4.72
C LYS A 66 -0.53 7.92 -4.95
N TRP A 67 0.06 7.31 -3.93
CA TRP A 67 0.83 6.07 -4.06
C TRP A 67 -0.03 4.83 -3.83
N PRO A 68 -0.08 3.85 -4.76
CA PRO A 68 -0.79 2.59 -4.55
C PRO A 68 -0.26 1.85 -3.31
N VAL A 69 -1.17 1.28 -2.50
CA VAL A 69 -0.79 0.58 -1.27
C VAL A 69 -1.16 -0.89 -1.28
N TYR A 70 -0.30 -1.69 -0.65
CA TYR A 70 -0.33 -3.15 -0.65
C TYR A 70 -0.15 -3.68 0.78
N ARG A 71 -0.64 -4.90 1.03
CA ARG A 71 -0.23 -5.70 2.18
C ARG A 71 0.91 -6.62 1.77
N PHE A 72 1.63 -7.16 2.76
CA PHE A 72 2.63 -8.18 2.51
C PHE A 72 2.09 -9.56 2.91
N ALA A 73 2.18 -10.54 2.01
CA ALA A 73 1.62 -11.87 2.25
C ALA A 73 2.34 -12.63 3.38
N GLN A 74 3.59 -12.28 3.70
CA GLN A 74 4.32 -12.89 4.82
C GLN A 74 4.09 -12.15 6.16
N ASP A 75 3.38 -11.03 6.17
CA ASP A 75 2.88 -10.45 7.41
C ASP A 75 1.62 -11.24 7.81
N THR A 76 1.81 -12.25 8.65
CA THR A 76 0.76 -13.14 9.16
C THR A 76 0.09 -12.62 10.43
N ALA A 77 0.66 -11.59 11.07
CA ALA A 77 0.14 -10.98 12.30
C ALA A 77 0.19 -9.44 12.24
N PRO A 78 -0.76 -8.76 12.91
CA PRO A 78 -0.73 -7.30 13.05
C PRO A 78 0.58 -6.79 13.67
N GLY A 79 1.02 -5.61 13.22
CA GLY A 79 2.26 -4.98 13.68
C GLY A 79 3.54 -5.54 13.08
N GLN A 80 3.47 -6.61 12.27
CA GLN A 80 4.64 -7.07 11.52
C GLN A 80 5.02 -6.06 10.42
N ILE A 81 6.33 -5.96 10.20
CA ILE A 81 6.94 -5.06 9.21
C ILE A 81 7.90 -5.82 8.29
N ASN A 82 7.65 -7.11 8.03
CA ASN A 82 8.60 -7.98 7.32
C ASN A 82 8.79 -7.56 5.86
N GLY A 83 7.83 -6.82 5.30
CA GLY A 83 7.90 -6.27 3.95
C GLY A 83 8.84 -5.07 3.81
N GLN A 84 9.33 -4.51 4.91
CA GLN A 84 10.18 -3.31 4.87
C GLN A 84 11.52 -3.63 4.21
N GLY A 85 11.83 -2.93 3.12
CA GLY A 85 13.09 -3.04 2.40
C GLY A 85 13.19 -4.27 1.50
N VAL A 86 12.12 -5.05 1.31
CA VAL A 86 12.13 -6.20 0.39
C VAL A 86 12.49 -5.73 -1.01
N ASP A 87 13.45 -6.41 -1.62
CA ASP A 87 14.03 -6.09 -2.93
C ASP A 87 14.54 -4.65 -3.08
N GLY A 88 14.73 -3.91 -1.97
CA GLY A 88 15.04 -2.48 -1.98
C GLY A 88 13.93 -1.58 -2.56
N ASN A 89 12.75 -2.14 -2.81
CA ASN A 89 11.65 -1.46 -3.52
C ASN A 89 10.37 -1.36 -2.68
N TRP A 90 10.23 -2.17 -1.64
CA TRP A 90 9.06 -2.17 -0.78
C TRP A 90 9.32 -1.42 0.51
N PHE A 91 8.46 -0.47 0.85
CA PHE A 91 8.61 0.31 2.06
C PHE A 91 7.24 0.53 2.69
N ALA A 92 7.17 0.48 4.01
CA ALA A 92 5.97 0.86 4.73
C ALA A 92 5.57 2.28 4.33
N VAL A 93 4.28 2.51 4.12
CA VAL A 93 3.76 3.81 3.71
C VAL A 93 3.49 4.67 4.93
N ALA A 94 3.96 5.90 4.90
CA ALA A 94 3.67 6.91 5.90
C ALA A 94 2.28 7.53 5.66
N PRO A 95 1.69 8.23 6.65
CA PRO A 95 0.35 8.81 6.52
C PRO A 95 0.15 9.85 5.40
N ASP A 96 1.24 10.38 4.86
CA ASP A 96 1.28 11.32 3.74
C ASP A 96 1.55 10.65 2.38
N GLY A 97 1.75 9.33 2.35
CA GLY A 97 2.12 8.57 1.15
C GLY A 97 3.63 8.46 0.91
N SER A 98 4.44 9.12 1.74
CA SER A 98 5.89 8.96 1.70
C SER A 98 6.30 7.57 2.21
N ARG A 99 7.56 7.20 2.01
CA ARG A 99 8.11 5.94 2.55
C ARG A 99 8.47 6.15 4.03
N ALA A 100 8.09 5.22 4.88
CA ALA A 100 8.50 5.21 6.27
C ALA A 100 10.04 5.12 6.37
N GLY A 101 10.64 5.98 7.18
CA GLY A 101 12.10 6.10 7.31
C GLY A 101 12.77 7.15 6.42
N ALA A 102 12.01 7.93 5.63
CA ALA A 102 12.51 9.20 5.10
C ALA A 102 12.42 10.28 6.20
N HIS A 103 13.43 10.34 7.06
CA HIS A 103 13.71 11.49 7.92
C HIS A 103 14.82 12.33 7.31
#